data_AF-A0A948KXZ8-F1
#
_entry.id   AF-A0A948KXZ8-F1
#
_cell.length_a   1.000
_cell.length_b   1.000
_cell.length_c   1.000
_cell.angle_alpha   90.00
_cell.angle_beta   90.00
_cell.angle_gamma   90.00
#
_symmetry.space_group_name_H-M   'P 1'
#
loop_
_entity.id
_entity.type
_entity.pdbx_description
1 polymer ?
#
loop_
_entity_poly.entity_id
_entity_poly.type
_entity_poly.pdbx_seq_one_letter_code
_entity_poly.pdbx_strand_id
1 'polypeptide(L)'
;MTFLFVIYLRYGRDDQRLQAIGNRHVRRLRAKDRAQIGIFVGLVIVTLVSAHIAFSATALWVGSAILTLGLLAAGGVYFQGVSRLIVDRSIRYAMMMWSSSCLFIAALLAAISWGAWRSQALGDGFDGGLLAQFVAPLAQTAGIIIAATMVVLTNRFTADQAKRSAGQAIYQKLEFASVDLFRFEANHPELVKALWFEDPVPLGDNPTADEKLAAYSLEQYVCQLLNLFEMELRFRREGIIPPDVFASWIVWMYEICCLPTFIHIWRNELEPHYITDFQVLINEGIHVGQSDVPYRDSSDEPDWEKVQRFYEKVAELVSPDNPCGEVRNWLRERKLLAS
;
A
#
# COMPACT_ATOMS: atom_id res chain seq x y z
N MET A 1 9.03 22.34 5.12
CA MET A 1 8.95 20.96 4.60
C MET A 1 9.46 19.91 5.58
N THR A 2 10.69 19.94 6.11
CA THR A 2 11.11 18.95 7.14
C THR A 2 10.29 18.99 8.42
N PHE A 3 9.89 20.18 8.87
CA PHE A 3 8.91 20.32 9.96
C PHE A 3 7.52 19.79 9.55
N LEU A 4 7.10 19.98 8.29
CA LEU A 4 5.86 19.41 7.76
C LEU A 4 5.95 17.88 7.60
N PHE A 5 7.11 17.32 7.29
CA PHE A 5 7.36 15.88 7.22
C PHE A 5 7.40 15.26 8.61
N VAL A 6 7.99 15.95 9.59
CA VAL A 6 7.94 15.55 11.00
C VAL A 6 6.53 15.67 11.57
N ILE A 7 5.79 16.73 11.22
CA ILE A 7 4.37 16.87 11.53
C ILE A 7 3.57 15.79 10.81
N TYR A 8 3.90 15.43 9.57
CA TYR A 8 3.25 14.37 8.82
C TYR A 8 3.51 12.99 9.46
N LEU A 9 4.74 12.72 9.90
CA LEU A 9 5.08 11.50 10.63
C LEU A 9 4.45 11.46 12.05
N ARG A 10 4.24 12.63 12.69
CA ARG A 10 3.76 12.73 14.07
C ARG A 10 2.25 12.96 14.21
N TYR A 11 1.63 13.59 13.23
CA TYR A 11 0.24 14.04 13.21
C TYR A 11 -0.51 13.64 11.92
N GLY A 12 0.14 13.10 10.90
CA GLY A 12 -0.53 12.56 9.71
C GLY A 12 -1.45 11.38 10.04
N ARG A 13 -2.41 11.09 9.17
CA ARG A 13 -3.37 9.99 9.35
C ARG A 13 -2.63 8.64 9.42
N ASP A 14 -3.09 7.69 10.23
CA ASP A 14 -2.34 6.44 10.48
C ASP A 14 -2.04 5.68 9.18
N ASP A 15 -2.99 5.65 8.26
CA ASP A 15 -2.90 5.08 6.91
C ASP A 15 -1.75 5.69 6.08
N GLN A 16 -1.51 6.99 6.24
CA GLN A 16 -0.43 7.72 5.58
C GLN A 16 0.95 7.42 6.22
N ARG A 17 1.00 7.28 7.54
CA ARG A 17 2.22 6.86 8.26
C ARG A 17 2.59 5.42 7.94
N LEU A 18 1.59 4.55 7.84
CA LEU A 18 1.72 3.13 7.52
C LEU A 18 2.29 2.92 6.11
N GLN A 19 1.96 3.78 5.14
CA GLN A 19 2.60 3.75 3.82
C GLN A 19 4.04 4.28 3.84
N ALA A 20 4.31 5.40 4.54
CA ALA A 20 5.64 6.01 4.53
C ALA A 20 6.72 5.21 5.28
N ILE A 21 6.35 4.56 6.39
CA ILE A 21 7.26 3.82 7.27
C ILE A 21 7.11 2.29 7.07
N GLY A 22 6.05 1.84 6.38
CA GLY A 22 5.69 0.42 6.21
C GLY A 22 4.94 -0.15 7.43
N ASN A 23 3.94 -1.01 7.16
CA ASN A 23 3.05 -1.60 8.18
C ASN A 23 3.77 -2.22 9.40
N ARG A 24 4.97 -2.80 9.21
CA ARG A 24 5.73 -3.44 10.31
C ARG A 24 6.45 -2.47 11.25
N HIS A 25 6.70 -1.23 10.85
CA HIS A 25 7.56 -0.32 11.62
C HIS A 25 6.78 0.75 12.38
N VAL A 26 5.58 1.15 11.95
CA VAL A 26 4.78 2.17 12.66
C VAL A 26 4.39 1.72 14.06
N ARG A 27 3.89 0.49 14.23
CA ARG A 27 3.51 -0.05 15.54
C ARG A 27 4.70 -0.39 16.46
N ARG A 28 5.93 -0.42 15.91
CA ARG A 28 7.16 -0.74 16.66
C ARG A 28 8.27 0.28 16.42
N LEU A 29 7.95 1.57 16.26
CA LEU A 29 8.97 2.61 16.36
C LEU A 29 9.59 2.52 17.76
N ARG A 30 10.79 1.94 17.84
CA ARG A 30 11.49 1.72 19.11
C ARG A 30 11.79 3.09 19.71
N ALA A 31 11.93 3.17 21.04
CA ALA A 31 12.30 4.41 21.71
C ALA A 31 13.56 5.04 21.10
N LYS A 32 14.50 4.21 20.63
CA LYS A 32 15.70 4.61 19.90
C LYS A 32 15.40 5.35 18.60
N ASP A 33 14.42 4.90 17.82
CA ASP A 33 14.06 5.50 16.53
C ASP A 33 13.43 6.88 16.72
N ARG A 34 12.55 6.99 17.74
CA ARG A 34 11.96 8.27 18.15
C ARG A 34 13.02 9.25 18.64
N ALA A 35 14.00 8.76 19.41
CA ALA A 35 15.12 9.56 19.87
C ALA A 35 15.97 10.05 18.69
N GLN A 36 16.27 9.21 17.70
CA GLN A 36 17.01 9.60 16.50
C GLN A 36 16.28 10.67 15.68
N ILE A 37 14.97 10.52 15.48
CA ILE A 37 14.15 11.55 14.82
C ILE A 37 14.17 12.84 15.64
N GLY A 38 14.02 12.76 16.96
CA GLY A 38 14.09 13.91 17.86
C GLY A 38 15.43 14.64 17.79
N ILE A 39 16.55 13.91 17.80
CA ILE A 39 17.91 14.46 17.66
C ILE A 39 18.05 15.18 16.31
N PHE A 40 17.61 14.55 15.22
CA PHE A 40 17.66 15.17 13.89
C PHE A 40 16.90 16.49 13.85
N VAL A 41 15.67 16.51 14.36
CA VAL A 41 14.84 17.72 14.39
C VAL A 41 15.44 18.80 15.28
N GLY A 42 15.90 18.42 16.48
CA GLY A 42 16.56 19.34 17.41
C GLY A 42 17.81 19.96 16.78
N LEU A 43 18.64 19.16 16.12
CA LEU A 43 19.85 19.63 15.46
C LEU A 43 19.54 20.63 14.33
N VAL A 44 18.52 20.37 13.51
CA VAL A 44 18.08 21.31 12.46
C VAL A 44 17.59 22.62 13.07
N ILE A 45 16.76 22.57 14.12
CA ILE A 45 16.23 23.77 14.79
C ILE A 45 17.37 24.59 15.40
N VAL A 46 18.25 23.95 16.18
CA VAL A 46 19.39 24.61 16.83
C VAL A 46 20.29 25.24 15.78
N THR A 47 20.57 24.54 14.67
CA THR A 47 21.37 25.07 13.55
C THR A 47 20.74 26.33 12.97
N LEU A 48 19.44 26.31 12.66
CA LEU A 48 18.74 27.45 12.07
C LEU A 48 18.66 28.65 13.01
N VAL A 49 18.34 28.42 14.28
CA VAL A 49 18.25 29.49 15.30
C VAL A 49 19.63 30.10 15.55
N SER A 50 20.67 29.27 15.70
CA SER A 50 22.03 29.73 15.96
C SER A 50 22.60 30.51 14.77
N ALA A 51 22.35 30.03 13.54
CA ALA A 51 22.71 30.74 12.33
C ALA A 51 21.99 32.10 12.25
N HIS A 52 20.69 32.14 12.55
CA HIS A 52 19.91 33.39 12.55
C HIS A 52 20.45 34.41 13.56
N ILE A 53 20.74 33.98 14.80
CA ILE A 53 21.34 34.83 15.83
C ILE A 53 22.69 35.38 15.34
N ALA A 54 23.56 34.53 14.79
CA ALA A 54 24.85 34.95 14.27
C ALA A 54 24.72 35.95 13.10
N PHE A 55 23.76 35.74 12.20
CA PHE A 55 23.47 36.68 11.12
C PHE A 55 22.96 38.03 11.65
N SER A 56 22.07 38.02 12.66
CA SER A 56 21.55 39.25 13.27
C SER A 56 22.62 40.08 13.99
N ALA A 57 23.66 39.42 14.49
CA ALA A 57 24.81 40.06 15.15
C ALA A 57 25.88 40.55 14.17
N THR A 58 25.59 40.63 12.86
CA THR A 58 26.53 40.98 11.77
C THR A 58 27.71 40.01 11.58
N ALA A 59 27.71 38.87 12.26
CA ALA A 59 28.74 37.84 12.15
C ALA A 59 28.45 36.88 10.98
N LEU A 60 28.45 37.42 9.77
CA LEU A 60 28.02 36.74 8.53
C LEU A 60 28.78 35.44 8.23
N TRP A 61 30.11 35.41 8.46
CA TRP A 61 30.92 34.21 8.29
C TRP A 61 30.62 33.15 9.36
N VAL A 62 30.34 33.57 10.60
CA VAL A 62 29.99 32.69 11.72
C VAL A 62 28.64 32.02 11.44
N GLY A 63 27.63 32.80 11.03
CA GLY A 63 26.31 32.28 10.67
C GLY A 63 26.39 31.27 9.53
N SER A 64 27.22 31.54 8.54
CA SER A 64 27.46 30.65 7.39
C SER A 64 28.13 29.33 7.79
N ALA A 65 29.13 29.39 8.66
CA ALA A 65 29.83 28.20 9.17
C ALA A 65 28.91 27.34 10.05
N ILE A 66 28.14 27.96 10.94
CA ILE A 66 27.12 27.27 11.77
C ILE A 66 26.11 26.56 10.88
N LEU A 67 25.58 27.26 9.87
CA LEU A 67 24.58 26.69 8.96
C LEU A 67 25.13 25.51 8.17
N THR A 68 26.36 25.63 7.63
CA THR A 68 27.00 24.56 6.85
C THR A 68 27.29 23.33 7.70
N LEU A 69 27.98 23.51 8.84
CA LEU A 69 28.34 22.39 9.72
C LEU A 69 27.10 21.73 10.33
N GLY A 70 26.11 22.53 10.73
CA GLY A 70 24.87 22.04 11.30
C GLY A 70 24.04 21.24 10.29
N LEU A 71 23.97 21.68 9.03
CA LEU A 71 23.29 20.93 7.97
C LEU A 71 24.04 19.65 7.57
N LEU A 72 25.39 19.66 7.56
CA LEU A 72 26.19 18.45 7.32
C LEU A 72 25.98 17.43 8.45
N ALA A 73 26.00 17.88 9.70
CA ALA A 73 25.70 17.04 10.86
C ALA A 73 24.25 16.50 10.80
N ALA A 74 23.29 17.32 10.38
CA ALA A 74 21.91 16.90 10.18
C ALA A 74 21.82 15.80 9.11
N GLY A 75 22.52 15.99 7.99
CA GLY A 75 22.64 15.01 6.92
C GLY A 75 23.24 13.70 7.41
N GLY A 76 24.33 13.75 8.19
CA GLY A 76 24.95 12.58 8.80
C GLY A 76 23.99 11.78 9.69
N VAL A 77 23.28 12.46 10.60
CA VAL A 77 22.26 11.85 11.47
C VAL A 77 21.12 11.26 10.65
N TYR A 78 20.68 11.97 9.60
CA TYR A 78 19.65 11.49 8.69
C TYR A 78 20.08 10.19 8.00
N PHE A 79 21.25 10.15 7.35
CA PHE A 79 21.68 8.97 6.62
C PHE A 79 22.03 7.78 7.53
N GLN A 80 22.64 8.01 8.69
CA GLN A 80 23.00 6.93 9.62
C GLN A 80 21.79 6.33 10.34
N GLY A 81 20.79 7.15 10.69
CA GLY A 81 19.64 6.72 11.47
C GLY A 81 18.34 6.77 10.68
N VAL A 82 17.84 7.99 10.44
CA VAL A 82 16.48 8.23 9.93
C VAL A 82 16.21 7.57 8.58
N SER A 83 17.18 7.57 7.67
CA SER A 83 17.02 7.01 6.32
C SER A 83 16.75 5.50 6.33
N ARG A 84 17.24 4.78 7.35
CA ARG A 84 17.01 3.35 7.54
C ARG A 84 15.59 3.06 8.01
N LEU A 85 14.93 4.02 8.65
CA LEU A 85 13.53 3.92 9.08
C LEU A 85 12.55 4.14 7.93
N ILE A 86 12.98 4.84 6.87
CA ILE A 86 12.17 5.11 5.70
C ILE A 86 12.31 3.93 4.73
N VAL A 87 11.26 3.10 4.67
CA VAL A 87 11.19 1.93 3.78
C VAL A 87 10.97 2.37 2.32
N ASP A 88 10.18 3.43 2.12
CA ASP A 88 9.90 3.94 0.78
C ASP A 88 11.12 4.67 0.19
N ARG A 89 11.68 4.10 -0.88
CA ARG A 89 12.82 4.69 -1.60
C ARG A 89 12.50 6.10 -2.13
N SER A 90 11.26 6.36 -2.53
CA SER A 90 10.86 7.66 -3.08
C SER A 90 10.96 8.78 -2.03
N ILE A 91 10.51 8.52 -0.79
CA ILE A 91 10.64 9.45 0.33
C ILE A 91 12.11 9.69 0.66
N ARG A 92 12.93 8.63 0.61
CA ARG A 92 14.38 8.75 0.85
C ARG A 92 15.04 9.68 -0.18
N TYR A 93 14.70 9.53 -1.46
CA TYR A 93 15.21 10.40 -2.55
C TYR A 93 14.69 11.84 -2.43
N ALA A 94 13.40 12.02 -2.11
CA ALA A 94 12.82 13.32 -1.86
C ALA A 94 13.56 14.08 -0.74
N MET A 95 13.81 13.41 0.37
CA MET A 95 14.55 13.98 1.50
C MET A 95 16.01 14.26 1.16
N MET A 96 16.66 13.42 0.35
CA MET A 96 18.03 13.66 -0.13
C MET A 96 18.09 14.90 -1.05
N MET A 97 17.18 15.00 -2.02
CA MET A 97 17.02 16.16 -2.91
C MET A 97 16.77 17.44 -2.12
N TRP A 98 15.91 17.35 -1.09
CA TRP A 98 15.61 18.48 -0.22
C TRP A 98 16.81 18.91 0.62
N SER A 99 17.54 17.95 1.22
CA SER A 99 18.73 18.25 2.02
C SER A 99 19.83 18.90 1.17
N SER A 100 20.02 18.40 -0.06
CA SER A 100 20.92 19.01 -1.05
C SER A 100 20.49 20.44 -1.39
N SER A 101 19.20 20.66 -1.62
CA SER A 101 18.65 22.00 -1.89
C SER A 101 18.87 22.96 -0.72
N CYS A 102 18.68 22.51 0.52
CA CYS A 102 18.93 23.33 1.72
C CYS A 102 20.41 23.67 1.89
N LEU A 103 21.31 22.70 1.69
CA LEU A 103 22.76 22.93 1.70
C LEU A 103 23.18 23.93 0.62
N PHE A 104 22.57 23.82 -0.57
CA PHE A 104 22.85 24.73 -1.67
C PHE A 104 22.35 26.15 -1.38
N ILE A 105 21.14 26.31 -0.84
CA ILE A 105 20.61 27.61 -0.40
C ILE A 105 21.48 28.20 0.71
N ALA A 106 21.92 27.38 1.66
CA ALA A 106 22.84 27.80 2.73
C ALA A 106 24.17 28.32 2.16
N ALA A 107 24.75 27.62 1.18
CA ALA A 107 25.96 28.04 0.49
C ALA A 107 25.75 29.36 -0.29
N LEU A 108 24.60 29.53 -0.95
CA LEU A 108 24.22 30.77 -1.63
C LEU A 108 24.13 31.95 -0.64
N LEU A 109 23.42 31.76 0.48
CA LEU A 109 23.29 32.77 1.53
C LEU A 109 24.65 33.12 2.14
N ALA A 110 25.52 32.13 2.32
CA ALA A 110 26.89 32.35 2.79
C ALA A 110 27.72 33.17 1.80
N ALA A 111 27.60 32.90 0.50
CA ALA A 111 28.29 33.66 -0.54
C ALA A 111 27.81 35.12 -0.61
N ILE A 112 26.49 35.35 -0.55
CA ILE A 112 25.90 36.69 -0.50
C ILE A 112 26.38 37.44 0.75
N SER A 113 26.33 36.77 1.90
CA SER A 113 26.76 37.29 3.19
C SER A 113 28.24 37.68 3.18
N TRP A 114 29.10 36.83 2.62
CA TRP A 114 30.51 37.14 2.44
C TRP A 114 30.73 38.37 1.55
N GLY A 115 30.01 38.46 0.43
CA GLY A 115 30.03 39.61 -0.45
C GLY A 115 29.63 40.92 0.22
N ALA A 116 28.53 40.90 1.00
CA ALA A 116 28.03 42.07 1.72
C ALA A 116 28.99 42.54 2.82
N TRP A 117 29.61 41.61 3.55
CA TRP A 117 30.65 41.95 4.52
C TRP A 117 31.89 42.55 3.84
N ARG A 118 32.31 41.96 2.71
CA ARG A 118 33.48 42.38 1.93
C ARG A 118 33.29 43.77 1.33
N SER A 119 32.09 44.10 0.86
CA SER A 119 31.77 45.44 0.33
C SER A 119 31.84 46.50 1.42
N GLN A 120 31.30 46.22 2.61
CA GLN A 120 31.36 47.13 3.75
C GLN A 120 32.80 47.35 4.24
N ALA A 121 33.64 46.32 4.20
CA ALA A 121 35.05 46.40 4.62
C ALA A 121 35.95 47.14 3.62
N LEU A 122 35.60 47.16 2.32
CA LEU A 122 36.41 47.77 1.26
C LEU A 122 35.93 49.17 0.83
N GLY A 123 34.76 49.62 1.28
CA GLY A 123 34.21 50.95 0.94
C GLY A 123 33.99 51.11 -0.56
N ASP A 124 34.23 52.31 -1.09
CA ASP A 124 34.01 52.68 -2.52
C ASP A 124 34.85 51.87 -3.52
N GLY A 125 35.82 51.08 -3.06
CA GLY A 125 36.66 50.22 -3.90
C GLY A 125 36.04 48.87 -4.27
N PHE A 126 34.85 48.53 -3.76
CA PHE A 126 34.19 47.27 -4.07
C PHE A 126 33.28 47.37 -5.30
N ASP A 127 33.63 46.65 -6.37
CA ASP A 127 32.77 46.50 -7.54
C ASP A 127 31.66 45.47 -7.27
N GLY A 128 30.44 45.97 -7.05
CA GLY A 128 29.24 45.13 -6.90
C GLY A 128 28.97 44.20 -8.10
N GLY A 129 29.55 44.48 -9.26
CA GLY A 129 29.49 43.62 -10.45
C GLY A 129 30.08 42.23 -10.23
N LEU A 130 31.19 42.11 -9.47
CA LEU A 130 31.82 40.83 -9.15
C LEU A 130 30.91 39.95 -8.27
N LEU A 131 30.22 40.56 -7.30
CA LEU A 131 29.28 39.84 -6.45
C LEU A 131 28.07 39.35 -7.27
N ALA A 132 27.52 40.21 -8.12
CA ALA A 132 26.40 39.85 -8.98
C ALA A 132 26.76 38.70 -9.94
N GLN A 133 27.97 38.73 -10.53
CA GLN A 133 28.47 37.66 -11.40
C GLN A 133 28.63 36.32 -10.67
N PHE A 134 28.92 36.33 -9.37
CA PHE A 134 29.04 35.10 -8.58
C PHE A 134 27.69 34.58 -8.06
N VAL A 135 26.80 35.49 -7.62
CA VAL A 135 25.51 35.13 -7.02
C VAL A 135 24.50 34.69 -8.08
N ALA A 136 24.49 35.31 -9.26
CA ALA A 136 23.48 35.02 -10.28
C ALA A 136 23.50 33.56 -10.78
N PRO A 137 24.65 32.94 -11.13
CA PRO A 137 24.69 31.53 -11.56
C PRO A 137 24.26 30.55 -10.46
N LEU A 138 24.62 30.84 -9.21
CA LEU A 138 24.22 30.03 -8.07
C LEU A 138 22.70 30.14 -7.84
N ALA A 139 22.14 31.34 -7.84
CA ALA A 139 20.70 31.55 -7.72
C ALA A 139 19.91 30.85 -8.84
N GLN A 140 20.41 30.92 -10.08
CA GLN A 140 19.81 30.22 -11.22
C GLN A 140 19.85 28.70 -11.04
N THR A 141 20.98 28.15 -10.59
CA THR A 141 21.14 26.71 -10.35
C THR A 141 20.24 26.23 -9.19
N ALA A 142 20.12 27.00 -8.11
CA ALA A 142 19.13 26.76 -7.06
C ALA A 142 17.72 26.69 -7.63
N GLY A 143 17.34 27.67 -8.44
CA GLY A 143 16.02 27.72 -9.07
C GLY A 143 15.72 26.45 -9.89
N ILE A 144 16.69 25.99 -10.70
CA ILE A 144 16.55 24.77 -11.52
C ILE A 144 16.40 23.53 -10.63
N ILE A 145 17.23 23.36 -9.60
CA ILE A 145 17.18 22.21 -8.69
C ILE A 145 15.84 22.16 -7.94
N ILE A 146 15.38 23.31 -7.44
CA ILE A 146 14.10 23.42 -6.73
C ILE A 146 12.95 23.06 -7.67
N ALA A 147 12.93 23.62 -8.88
CA ALA A 147 11.89 23.33 -9.86
C ALA A 147 11.87 21.84 -10.25
N ALA A 148 13.03 21.25 -10.54
CA ALA A 148 13.14 19.82 -10.86
C ALA A 148 12.67 18.93 -9.71
N THR A 149 13.05 19.26 -8.47
CA THR A 149 12.60 18.55 -7.26
C THR A 149 11.08 18.64 -7.12
N MET A 150 10.50 19.82 -7.33
CA MET A 150 9.07 20.05 -7.24
C MET A 150 8.31 19.23 -8.28
N VAL A 151 8.79 19.18 -9.52
CA VAL A 151 8.17 18.36 -10.59
C VAL A 151 8.21 16.87 -10.22
N VAL A 152 9.34 16.35 -9.74
CA VAL A 152 9.47 14.95 -9.33
C VAL A 152 8.49 14.61 -8.19
N LEU A 153 8.40 15.49 -7.18
CA LEU A 153 7.48 15.32 -6.05
C LEU A 153 6.02 15.35 -6.50
N THR A 154 5.65 16.35 -7.31
CA THR A 154 4.28 16.48 -7.84
C THR A 154 3.90 15.27 -8.66
N ASN A 155 4.74 14.83 -9.60
CA ASN A 155 4.45 13.64 -10.42
C ASN A 155 4.28 12.38 -9.57
N ARG A 156 5.02 12.24 -8.48
CA ARG A 156 4.88 11.13 -7.54
C ARG A 156 3.57 11.19 -6.77
N PHE A 157 3.23 12.33 -6.17
CA PHE A 157 1.96 12.49 -5.48
C PHE A 157 0.77 12.27 -6.41
N THR A 158 0.83 12.77 -7.64
CA THR A 158 -0.20 12.55 -8.66
C THR A 158 -0.28 11.06 -9.04
N ALA A 159 0.85 10.38 -9.22
CA ALA A 159 0.86 8.95 -9.54
C ALA A 159 0.27 8.09 -8.41
N ASP A 160 0.62 8.38 -7.15
CA ASP A 160 0.07 7.67 -6.00
C ASP A 160 -1.43 7.93 -5.84
N GLN A 161 -1.87 9.17 -6.03
CA GLN A 161 -3.28 9.53 -6.02
C GLN A 161 -4.04 8.85 -7.16
N ALA A 162 -3.47 8.82 -8.37
CA ALA A 162 -4.05 8.13 -9.51
C ALA A 162 -4.17 6.62 -9.25
N LYS A 163 -3.14 5.99 -8.67
CA LYS A 163 -3.18 4.57 -8.29
C LYS A 163 -4.30 4.29 -7.27
N ARG A 164 -4.45 5.14 -6.26
CA ARG A 164 -5.54 5.00 -5.27
C ARG A 164 -6.91 5.19 -5.89
N SER A 165 -7.09 6.22 -6.72
CA SER A 165 -8.34 6.49 -7.42
C SER A 165 -8.70 5.34 -8.37
N ALA A 166 -7.72 4.79 -9.09
CA ALA A 166 -7.91 3.62 -9.93
C ALA A 166 -8.30 2.39 -9.11
N GLY A 167 -7.64 2.15 -7.97
CA GLY A 167 -7.98 1.07 -7.05
C GLY A 167 -9.42 1.17 -6.52
N GLN A 168 -9.85 2.38 -6.13
CA GLN A 168 -11.23 2.63 -5.70
C GLN A 168 -12.24 2.40 -6.82
N ALA A 169 -11.96 2.87 -8.04
CA ALA A 169 -12.83 2.65 -9.19
C ALA A 169 -12.94 1.16 -9.55
N ILE A 170 -11.83 0.42 -9.45
CA ILE A 170 -11.79 -1.03 -9.66
C ILE A 170 -12.65 -1.75 -8.60
N TYR A 171 -12.48 -1.39 -7.33
CA TYR A 171 -13.26 -1.96 -6.24
C TYR A 171 -14.76 -1.69 -6.40
N GLN A 172 -15.14 -0.46 -6.73
CA GLN A 172 -16.54 -0.10 -6.98
C GLN A 172 -17.14 -0.91 -8.15
N LYS A 173 -16.36 -1.17 -9.21
CA LYS A 173 -16.82 -2.03 -10.31
C LYS A 173 -17.05 -3.47 -9.86
N LEU A 174 -16.22 -3.98 -8.97
CA LEU A 174 -16.38 -5.32 -8.40
C LEU A 174 -17.64 -5.40 -7.53
N GLU A 175 -17.91 -4.38 -6.70
CA GLU A 175 -19.17 -4.29 -5.95
C GLU A 175 -20.40 -4.23 -6.85
N PHE A 176 -20.34 -3.52 -7.98
CA PHE A 176 -21.44 -3.52 -8.94
C PHE A 176 -21.60 -4.87 -9.64
N ALA A 177 -20.49 -5.51 -10.03
CA ALA A 177 -20.53 -6.84 -10.64
C ALA A 177 -21.14 -7.89 -9.70
N SER A 178 -20.84 -7.84 -8.40
CA SER A 178 -21.46 -8.73 -7.44
C SER A 178 -22.94 -8.44 -7.22
N VAL A 179 -23.35 -7.17 -7.16
CA VAL A 179 -24.77 -6.79 -7.11
C VAL A 179 -25.52 -7.28 -8.34
N ASP A 180 -24.92 -7.19 -9.53
CA ASP A 180 -25.54 -7.69 -10.75
C ASP A 180 -25.63 -9.23 -10.76
N LEU A 181 -24.66 -9.94 -10.19
CA LEU A 181 -24.74 -11.38 -9.96
C LEU A 181 -25.90 -11.75 -9.02
N PHE A 182 -26.07 -11.03 -7.91
CA PHE A 182 -27.21 -11.26 -7.01
C PHE A 182 -28.56 -10.99 -7.67
N ARG A 183 -28.64 -9.96 -8.53
CA ARG A 183 -29.85 -9.69 -9.31
C ARG A 183 -30.11 -10.78 -10.33
N PHE A 184 -29.06 -11.31 -10.95
CA PHE A 184 -29.15 -12.45 -11.85
C PHE A 184 -29.70 -13.68 -11.11
N GLU A 185 -29.13 -14.03 -9.96
CA GLU A 185 -29.59 -15.14 -9.12
C GLU A 185 -31.05 -14.99 -8.69
N ALA A 186 -31.48 -13.78 -8.32
CA ALA A 186 -32.87 -13.51 -7.98
C ALA A 186 -33.84 -13.71 -9.16
N ASN A 187 -33.37 -13.51 -10.39
CA ASN A 187 -34.16 -13.71 -11.62
C ASN A 187 -34.07 -15.13 -12.19
N HIS A 188 -33.09 -15.93 -11.72
CA HIS A 188 -32.81 -17.29 -12.17
C HIS A 188 -32.76 -18.29 -11.01
N PRO A 189 -33.86 -18.42 -10.23
CA PRO A 189 -33.89 -19.30 -9.07
C PRO A 189 -33.66 -20.78 -9.43
N GLU A 190 -33.94 -21.19 -10.67
CA GLU A 190 -33.66 -22.53 -11.18
C GLU A 190 -32.16 -22.86 -11.19
N LEU A 191 -31.29 -21.90 -11.54
CA LEU A 191 -29.84 -22.09 -11.56
C LEU A 191 -29.27 -22.13 -10.14
N VAL A 192 -29.77 -21.25 -9.27
CA VAL A 192 -29.44 -21.26 -7.84
C VAL A 192 -29.84 -22.60 -7.24
N LYS A 193 -31.04 -23.09 -7.56
CA LYS A 193 -31.52 -24.37 -7.06
C LYS A 193 -30.66 -25.54 -7.51
N ALA A 194 -30.32 -25.58 -8.80
CA ALA A 194 -29.47 -26.61 -9.38
C ALA A 194 -28.06 -26.63 -8.74
N LEU A 195 -27.48 -25.46 -8.44
CA LEU A 195 -26.16 -25.38 -7.82
C LEU A 195 -26.16 -25.74 -6.33
N TRP A 196 -27.09 -25.16 -5.56
CA TRP A 196 -27.04 -25.15 -4.09
C TRP A 196 -27.82 -26.27 -3.42
N PHE A 197 -28.84 -26.82 -4.06
CA PHE A 197 -29.80 -27.73 -3.42
C PHE A 197 -29.97 -29.08 -4.13
N GLU A 198 -29.45 -29.22 -5.35
CA GLU A 198 -29.59 -30.43 -6.15
C GLU A 198 -28.24 -31.14 -6.33
N ASP A 199 -28.29 -32.46 -6.40
CA ASP A 199 -27.14 -33.27 -6.77
C ASP A 199 -26.80 -33.10 -8.27
N PRO A 200 -25.52 -33.29 -8.66
CA PRO A 200 -25.13 -33.17 -10.06
C PRO A 200 -25.88 -34.20 -10.91
N VAL A 201 -26.56 -33.73 -11.95
CA VAL A 201 -27.22 -34.57 -12.94
C VAL A 201 -26.30 -34.74 -14.14
N PRO A 202 -25.62 -35.90 -14.31
CA PRO A 202 -24.80 -36.13 -15.49
C PRO A 202 -25.69 -36.20 -16.73
N LEU A 203 -25.20 -35.64 -17.85
CA LEU A 203 -25.85 -35.79 -19.14
C LEU A 203 -25.81 -37.28 -19.53
N GLY A 204 -26.97 -37.85 -19.86
CA GLY A 204 -27.05 -39.23 -20.38
C GLY A 204 -26.42 -39.37 -21.77
N ASP A 205 -26.34 -40.60 -22.29
CA ASP A 205 -25.67 -40.91 -23.57
C ASP A 205 -26.24 -40.14 -24.78
N ASN A 206 -27.53 -39.77 -24.73
CA ASN A 206 -28.21 -39.00 -25.77
C ASN A 206 -29.02 -37.85 -25.14
N PRO A 207 -28.35 -36.79 -24.67
CA PRO A 207 -29.03 -35.72 -23.97
C PRO A 207 -29.82 -34.87 -24.96
N THR A 208 -31.02 -34.50 -24.54
CA THR A 208 -31.90 -33.57 -25.27
C THR A 208 -31.24 -32.20 -25.40
N ALA A 209 -31.72 -31.39 -26.36
CA ALA A 209 -31.22 -30.03 -26.53
C ALA A 209 -31.44 -29.17 -25.27
N ASP A 210 -32.56 -29.37 -24.59
CA ASP A 210 -32.91 -28.63 -23.38
C ASP A 210 -32.01 -29.01 -22.19
N GLU A 211 -31.67 -30.29 -22.02
CA GLU A 211 -30.72 -30.74 -20.99
C GLU A 211 -29.32 -30.17 -21.22
N LYS A 212 -28.85 -30.14 -22.48
CA LYS A 212 -27.57 -29.50 -22.82
C LYS A 212 -27.58 -28.00 -22.52
N LEU A 213 -28.69 -27.33 -22.85
CA LEU A 213 -28.83 -25.90 -22.59
C LEU A 213 -28.87 -25.59 -21.09
N ALA A 214 -29.55 -26.42 -20.30
CA ALA A 214 -29.60 -26.28 -18.84
C ALA A 214 -28.21 -26.48 -18.21
N ALA A 215 -27.50 -27.54 -18.60
CA ALA A 215 -26.13 -27.82 -18.14
C ALA A 215 -25.18 -26.67 -18.51
N TYR A 216 -25.25 -26.18 -19.74
CA TYR A 216 -24.47 -25.02 -20.19
C TYR A 216 -24.81 -23.75 -19.38
N SER A 217 -26.09 -23.48 -19.12
CA SER A 217 -26.51 -22.31 -18.36
C SER A 217 -26.01 -22.34 -16.91
N LEU A 218 -26.04 -23.53 -16.29
CA LEU A 218 -25.48 -23.74 -14.96
C LEU A 218 -23.96 -23.55 -14.95
N GLU A 219 -23.25 -24.11 -15.92
CA GLU A 219 -21.80 -23.91 -16.10
C GLU A 219 -21.47 -22.42 -16.25
N GLN A 220 -22.19 -21.69 -17.09
CA GLN A 220 -21.98 -20.25 -17.27
C GLN A 220 -22.25 -19.44 -15.99
N TYR A 221 -23.24 -19.84 -15.18
CA TYR A 221 -23.47 -19.24 -13.88
C TYR A 221 -22.30 -19.50 -12.91
N VAL A 222 -21.78 -20.73 -12.84
CA VAL A 222 -20.59 -21.05 -12.05
C VAL A 222 -19.37 -20.27 -12.53
N CYS A 223 -19.18 -20.12 -13.84
CA CYS A 223 -18.13 -19.28 -14.41
C CYS A 223 -18.21 -17.82 -13.94
N GLN A 224 -19.42 -17.25 -13.82
CA GLN A 224 -19.59 -15.87 -13.32
C GLN A 224 -19.13 -15.74 -11.86
N LEU A 225 -19.47 -16.70 -11.00
CA LEU A 225 -19.02 -16.76 -9.61
C LEU A 225 -17.48 -16.86 -9.54
N LEU A 226 -16.90 -17.80 -10.29
CA LEU A 226 -15.46 -18.05 -10.28
C LEU A 226 -14.66 -16.88 -10.83
N ASN A 227 -15.14 -16.22 -11.89
CA ASN A 227 -14.50 -15.02 -12.43
C ASN A 227 -14.47 -13.89 -11.39
N LEU A 228 -15.54 -13.72 -10.60
CA LEU A 228 -15.57 -12.74 -9.51
C LEU A 228 -14.53 -13.08 -8.44
N PHE A 229 -14.45 -14.34 -8.02
CA PHE A 229 -13.49 -14.81 -7.02
C PHE A 229 -12.03 -14.72 -7.47
N GLU A 230 -11.73 -15.08 -8.72
CA GLU A 230 -10.38 -14.97 -9.28
C GLU A 230 -9.93 -13.49 -9.30
N MET A 231 -10.81 -12.60 -9.73
CA MET A 231 -10.57 -11.16 -9.75
C MET A 231 -10.30 -10.62 -8.35
N GLU A 232 -11.06 -11.07 -7.36
CA GLU A 232 -10.84 -10.72 -5.95
C GLU A 232 -9.49 -11.19 -5.43
N LEU A 233 -9.12 -12.45 -5.69
CA LEU A 233 -7.83 -12.99 -5.29
C LEU A 233 -6.68 -12.16 -5.88
N ARG A 234 -6.78 -11.82 -7.17
CA ARG A 234 -5.77 -10.99 -7.85
C ARG A 234 -5.69 -9.59 -7.26
N PHE A 235 -6.82 -8.92 -7.07
CA PHE A 235 -6.83 -7.57 -6.51
C PHE A 235 -6.40 -7.52 -5.04
N ARG A 236 -6.67 -8.58 -4.27
CA ARG A 236 -6.13 -8.71 -2.93
C ARG A 236 -4.61 -8.78 -2.93
N ARG A 237 -4.01 -9.58 -3.83
CA ARG A 237 -2.55 -9.69 -3.99
C ARG A 237 -1.91 -8.37 -4.42
N GLU A 238 -2.60 -7.59 -5.25
CA GLU A 238 -2.17 -6.25 -5.66
C GLU A 238 -2.35 -5.18 -4.57
N GLY A 239 -2.97 -5.53 -3.44
CA GLY A 239 -3.21 -4.60 -2.34
C GLY A 239 -4.33 -3.58 -2.63
N ILE A 240 -5.21 -3.88 -3.58
CA ILE A 240 -6.34 -3.03 -3.95
C ILE A 240 -7.51 -3.24 -2.97
N ILE A 241 -7.84 -4.51 -2.67
CA ILE A 241 -8.94 -4.85 -1.74
C ILE A 241 -8.40 -4.90 -0.30
N PRO A 242 -9.07 -4.22 0.66
CA PRO A 242 -8.79 -4.34 2.08
C PRO A 242 -8.87 -5.80 2.58
N PRO A 243 -7.99 -6.24 3.50
CA PRO A 243 -7.97 -7.63 3.95
C PRO A 243 -9.27 -8.10 4.63
N ASP A 244 -9.93 -7.22 5.38
CA ASP A 244 -11.19 -7.47 6.08
C ASP A 244 -12.36 -7.71 5.12
N VAL A 245 -12.42 -6.91 4.04
CA VAL A 245 -13.40 -7.07 2.96
C VAL A 245 -13.13 -8.38 2.24
N PHE A 246 -11.91 -8.61 1.75
CA PHE A 246 -11.58 -9.88 1.09
C PHE A 246 -11.89 -11.10 1.97
N ALA A 247 -11.61 -11.01 3.27
CA ALA A 247 -11.89 -12.08 4.20
C ALA A 247 -13.39 -12.39 4.35
N SER A 248 -14.32 -11.47 4.09
CA SER A 248 -15.76 -11.81 4.10
C SER A 248 -16.20 -12.69 2.92
N TRP A 249 -15.45 -12.66 1.82
CA TRP A 249 -15.74 -13.46 0.62
C TRP A 249 -15.23 -14.89 0.72
N ILE A 250 -14.19 -15.12 1.53
CA ILE A 250 -13.57 -16.45 1.67
C ILE A 250 -14.58 -17.50 2.16
N VAL A 251 -15.53 -17.13 3.04
CA VAL A 251 -16.60 -18.05 3.48
C VAL A 251 -17.41 -18.55 2.28
N TRP A 252 -17.75 -17.66 1.36
CA TRP A 252 -18.58 -17.99 0.20
C TRP A 252 -17.82 -18.83 -0.82
N MET A 253 -16.53 -18.54 -1.02
CA MET A 253 -15.64 -19.39 -1.81
C MET A 253 -15.59 -20.80 -1.23
N TYR A 254 -15.48 -20.92 0.10
CA TYR A 254 -15.45 -22.20 0.79
C TYR A 254 -16.78 -22.96 0.67
N GLU A 255 -17.90 -22.27 0.86
CA GLU A 255 -19.25 -22.83 0.72
C GLU A 255 -19.45 -23.49 -0.65
N ILE A 256 -19.11 -22.78 -1.72
CA ILE A 256 -19.21 -23.31 -3.08
C ILE A 256 -18.31 -24.53 -3.27
N CYS A 257 -17.10 -24.52 -2.72
CA CYS A 257 -16.18 -25.66 -2.78
C CYS A 257 -16.71 -26.93 -2.09
N CYS A 258 -17.73 -26.80 -1.23
CA CYS A 258 -18.38 -27.92 -0.56
C CYS A 258 -19.58 -28.48 -1.35
N LEU A 259 -20.03 -27.84 -2.43
CA LEU A 259 -21.20 -28.26 -3.20
C LEU A 259 -20.83 -29.40 -4.17
N PRO A 260 -21.52 -30.56 -4.13
CA PRO A 260 -21.25 -31.68 -5.04
C PRO A 260 -21.33 -31.28 -6.53
N THR A 261 -22.35 -30.48 -6.87
CA THR A 261 -22.56 -29.98 -8.23
C THR A 261 -21.42 -29.08 -8.70
N PHE A 262 -20.94 -28.19 -7.83
CA PHE A 262 -19.76 -27.38 -8.13
C PHE A 262 -18.51 -28.25 -8.34
N ILE A 263 -18.25 -29.20 -7.44
CA ILE A 263 -17.06 -30.07 -7.52
C ILE A 263 -17.05 -30.85 -8.85
N HIS A 264 -18.22 -31.35 -9.27
CA HIS A 264 -18.37 -32.03 -10.55
C HIS A 264 -18.02 -31.12 -11.73
N ILE A 265 -18.63 -29.93 -11.80
CA ILE A 265 -18.39 -28.95 -12.88
C ILE A 265 -16.93 -28.49 -12.89
N TRP A 266 -16.36 -28.20 -11.72
CA TRP A 266 -14.98 -27.75 -11.56
C TRP A 266 -13.98 -28.78 -12.11
N ARG A 267 -14.07 -30.03 -11.67
CA ARG A 267 -13.10 -31.08 -12.04
C ARG A 267 -13.19 -31.53 -13.49
N ASN A 268 -14.38 -31.48 -14.08
CA ASN A 268 -14.60 -32.00 -15.42
C ASN A 268 -14.38 -30.95 -16.50
N GLU A 269 -14.81 -29.71 -16.26
CA GLU A 269 -14.89 -28.69 -17.30
C GLU A 269 -14.06 -27.43 -16.98
N LEU A 270 -14.13 -26.91 -15.74
CA LEU A 270 -13.72 -25.53 -15.48
C LEU A 270 -12.27 -25.34 -15.01
N GLU A 271 -11.71 -26.27 -14.23
CA GLU A 271 -10.37 -26.14 -13.64
C GLU A 271 -9.28 -25.60 -14.60
N PRO A 272 -9.09 -26.16 -15.82
CA PRO A 272 -8.00 -25.74 -16.70
C PRO A 272 -8.14 -24.31 -17.26
N HIS A 273 -9.30 -23.66 -17.12
CA HIS A 273 -9.55 -22.33 -17.64
C HIS A 273 -9.08 -21.20 -16.71
N TYR A 274 -8.69 -21.52 -15.48
CA TYR A 274 -8.31 -20.55 -14.46
C TYR A 274 -6.80 -20.51 -14.21
N ILE A 275 -6.31 -19.43 -13.59
CA ILE A 275 -4.89 -19.32 -13.22
C ILE A 275 -4.50 -20.32 -12.12
N THR A 276 -3.24 -20.78 -12.14
CA THR A 276 -2.74 -21.82 -11.22
C THR A 276 -2.96 -21.49 -9.75
N ASP A 277 -2.74 -20.25 -9.33
CA ASP A 277 -2.93 -19.88 -7.92
C ASP A 277 -4.40 -19.97 -7.48
N PHE A 278 -5.33 -19.68 -8.39
CA PHE A 278 -6.76 -19.82 -8.14
C PHE A 278 -7.18 -21.29 -8.18
N GLN A 279 -6.63 -22.09 -9.10
CA GLN A 279 -6.84 -23.54 -9.12
C GLN A 279 -6.41 -24.18 -7.80
N VAL A 280 -5.21 -23.84 -7.29
CA VAL A 280 -4.71 -24.32 -6.00
C VAL A 280 -5.66 -23.93 -4.86
N LEU A 281 -6.15 -22.69 -4.87
CA LEU A 281 -7.11 -22.22 -3.87
C LEU A 281 -8.40 -23.07 -3.88
N ILE A 282 -9.04 -23.22 -5.05
CA ILE A 282 -10.31 -23.95 -5.17
C ILE A 282 -10.12 -25.44 -4.85
N ASN A 283 -9.05 -26.05 -5.35
CA ASN A 283 -8.73 -27.45 -5.04
C ASN A 283 -8.50 -27.69 -3.55
N GLU A 284 -7.84 -26.76 -2.86
CA GLU A 284 -7.68 -26.82 -1.40
C GLU A 284 -9.03 -26.68 -0.69
N GLY A 285 -9.89 -25.76 -1.15
CA GLY A 285 -11.25 -25.62 -0.63
C GLY A 285 -12.05 -26.91 -0.75
N ILE A 286 -12.01 -27.56 -1.91
CA ILE A 286 -12.65 -28.86 -2.15
C ILE A 286 -12.05 -29.94 -1.25
N HIS A 287 -10.72 -30.01 -1.13
CA HIS A 287 -10.04 -30.97 -0.28
C HIS A 287 -10.43 -30.82 1.20
N VAL A 288 -10.51 -29.58 1.71
CA VAL A 288 -10.97 -29.30 3.07
C VAL A 288 -12.45 -29.66 3.23
N GLY A 289 -13.29 -29.33 2.25
CA GLY A 289 -14.73 -29.63 2.23
C GLY A 289 -15.06 -31.13 2.23
N GLN A 290 -14.28 -31.93 1.50
CA GLN A 290 -14.49 -33.39 1.36
C GLN A 290 -13.94 -34.23 2.53
N SER A 291 -13.36 -33.63 3.57
CA SER A 291 -12.86 -34.38 4.74
C SER A 291 -14.00 -35.07 5.52
N ASP A 292 -13.71 -36.21 6.17
CA ASP A 292 -14.67 -37.15 6.81
C ASP A 292 -15.68 -36.57 7.82
N VAL A 293 -15.50 -35.31 8.23
CA VAL A 293 -16.41 -34.59 9.13
C VAL A 293 -17.48 -33.89 8.27
N PRO A 294 -18.77 -33.90 8.60
CA PRO A 294 -19.77 -33.18 7.82
C PRO A 294 -19.50 -31.66 7.82
N TYR A 295 -19.80 -30.98 6.70
CA TYR A 295 -19.60 -29.52 6.54
C TYR A 295 -20.42 -28.71 7.55
N ARG A 296 -21.63 -29.17 7.85
CA ARG A 296 -22.51 -28.60 8.86
C ARG A 296 -22.62 -29.54 10.06
N ASP A 297 -22.63 -28.94 11.25
CA ASP A 297 -22.84 -29.67 12.49
C ASP A 297 -24.33 -30.04 12.69
N SER A 298 -24.64 -30.68 13.82
CA SER A 298 -26.02 -31.06 14.15
C SER A 298 -26.99 -29.88 14.33
N SER A 299 -26.47 -28.66 14.44
CA SER A 299 -27.21 -27.39 14.53
C SER A 299 -27.36 -26.68 13.19
N ASP A 300 -26.90 -27.30 12.09
CA ASP A 300 -26.86 -26.69 10.76
C ASP A 300 -25.88 -25.50 10.65
N GLU A 301 -24.94 -25.36 11.59
CA GLU A 301 -23.87 -24.36 11.54
C GLU A 301 -22.64 -24.89 10.79
N PRO A 302 -21.88 -24.02 10.07
CA PRO A 302 -20.63 -24.42 9.46
C PRO A 302 -19.62 -24.92 10.50
N ASP A 303 -18.85 -25.96 10.16
CA ASP A 303 -17.67 -26.35 10.92
C ASP A 303 -16.58 -25.27 10.80
N TRP A 304 -16.60 -24.30 11.72
CA TRP A 304 -15.70 -23.16 11.72
C TRP A 304 -14.22 -23.56 11.81
N GLU A 305 -13.88 -24.74 12.34
CA GLU A 305 -12.49 -25.22 12.35
C GLU A 305 -12.01 -25.57 10.94
N LYS A 306 -12.86 -26.19 10.12
CA LYS A 306 -12.55 -26.43 8.71
C LYS A 306 -12.45 -25.13 7.92
N VAL A 307 -13.43 -24.23 8.12
CA VAL A 307 -13.40 -22.91 7.49
C VAL A 307 -12.08 -22.21 7.83
N GLN A 308 -11.64 -22.27 9.09
CA GLN A 308 -10.35 -21.70 9.53
C GLN A 308 -9.14 -22.30 8.80
N ARG A 309 -9.11 -23.61 8.54
CA ARG A 309 -8.03 -24.24 7.76
C ARG A 309 -7.96 -23.67 6.34
N PHE A 310 -9.13 -23.46 5.72
CA PHE A 310 -9.20 -22.82 4.41
C PHE A 310 -8.68 -21.37 4.46
N TYR A 311 -9.08 -20.57 5.46
CA TYR A 311 -8.57 -19.21 5.66
C TYR A 311 -7.05 -19.15 5.85
N GLU A 312 -6.46 -20.11 6.55
CA GLU A 312 -5.00 -20.20 6.73
C GLU A 312 -4.28 -20.38 5.40
N LYS A 313 -4.81 -21.23 4.52
CA LYS A 313 -4.30 -21.45 3.17
C LYS A 313 -4.47 -20.23 2.29
N VAL A 314 -5.61 -19.56 2.34
CA VAL A 314 -5.82 -18.31 1.60
C VAL A 314 -4.83 -17.24 2.05
N ALA A 315 -4.60 -17.11 3.36
CA ALA A 315 -3.67 -16.13 3.91
C ALA A 315 -2.22 -16.36 3.45
N GLU A 316 -1.82 -17.62 3.24
CA GLU A 316 -0.53 -18.02 2.67
C GLU A 316 -0.45 -17.68 1.17
N LEU A 317 -1.47 -18.03 0.39
CA LEU A 317 -1.52 -17.78 -1.06
C LEU A 317 -1.49 -16.29 -1.41
N VAL A 318 -2.18 -15.46 -0.63
CA VAL A 318 -2.24 -14.01 -0.86
C VAL A 318 -0.91 -13.32 -0.52
N SER A 319 -0.13 -13.86 0.40
CA SER A 319 1.17 -13.29 0.78
C SER A 319 2.15 -14.38 1.23
N PRO A 320 2.84 -15.04 0.28
CA PRO A 320 3.71 -16.20 0.56
C PRO A 320 4.84 -15.87 1.55
N ASP A 321 5.45 -14.69 1.43
CA ASP A 321 6.55 -14.26 2.29
C ASP A 321 6.10 -13.82 3.70
N ASN A 322 4.82 -13.50 3.87
CA ASN A 322 4.29 -12.97 5.12
C ASN A 322 2.76 -13.10 5.16
N PRO A 323 2.25 -14.28 5.56
CA PRO A 323 0.83 -14.57 5.53
C PRO A 323 -0.01 -13.47 6.16
N CYS A 324 -1.13 -13.13 5.51
CA CYS A 324 -1.95 -12.00 5.92
C CYS A 324 -2.62 -12.29 7.27
N GLY A 325 -2.12 -11.68 8.34
CA GLY A 325 -2.62 -11.91 9.70
C GLY A 325 -4.08 -11.52 9.90
N GLU A 326 -4.55 -10.47 9.21
CA GLU A 326 -5.95 -10.03 9.25
C GLU A 326 -6.88 -11.08 8.62
N VAL A 327 -6.51 -11.63 7.47
CA VAL A 327 -7.25 -12.75 6.86
C VAL A 327 -7.21 -13.97 7.78
N ARG A 328 -6.01 -14.38 8.22
CA ARG A 328 -5.82 -15.57 9.07
C ARG A 328 -6.63 -15.55 10.36
N ASN A 329 -6.77 -14.39 11.00
CA ASN A 329 -7.43 -14.27 12.31
C ASN A 329 -8.88 -13.83 12.22
N TRP A 330 -9.43 -13.62 11.01
CA TRP A 330 -10.74 -13.02 10.80
C TRP A 330 -11.87 -13.74 11.55
N LEU A 331 -11.90 -15.07 11.52
CA LEU A 331 -12.90 -15.87 12.24
C LEU A 331 -12.76 -15.77 13.77
N ARG A 332 -11.52 -15.72 14.28
CA ARG A 332 -11.24 -15.56 15.72
C ARG A 332 -11.68 -14.19 16.22
N GLU A 333 -11.40 -13.14 15.46
CA GLU A 333 -11.79 -11.76 15.82
C GLU A 333 -13.31 -11.60 15.90
N ARG A 334 -14.06 -12.39 15.13
CA ARG A 334 -15.53 -12.43 15.16
C ARG A 334 -16.12 -13.42 16.16
N LYS A 335 -15.28 -14.13 16.92
CA LYS A 335 -15.69 -15.16 17.90
C LYS A 335 -16.51 -16.30 17.27
N LEU A 336 -16.21 -16.63 16.01
CA LEU A 336 -16.80 -17.78 15.32
C LEU A 336 -16.07 -19.09 15.64
N LEU A 337 -14.84 -18.99 16.16
CA LEU A 337 -14.11 -20.12 16.72
C LEU A 337 -14.28 -20.13 18.24
N ALA A 338 -14.60 -21.31 18.79
CA ALA A 338 -14.56 -21.52 20.23
C ALA A 338 -13.14 -21.22 20.76
N SER A 339 -13.07 -20.44 21.84
CA SER A 339 -11.82 -19.97 22.44
C SER A 339 -11.00 -21.07 23.09
#